data_AF-A0A925UDK2-F1
#
_entry.id   AF-A0A925UDK2-F1
#
_cell.length_a   1.000
_cell.length_b   1.000
_cell.length_c   1.000
_cell.angle_alpha   90.00
_cell.angle_beta   90.00
_cell.angle_gamma   90.00
#
_symmetry.space_group_name_H-M   'P 1'
#
loop_
_entity.id
_entity.type
_entity.pdbx_description
1 polymer ?
#
loop_
_entity_poly.entity_id
_entity_poly.type
_entity_poly.pdbx_seq_one_letter_code
_entity_poly.pdbx_strand_id
1 'polypeptide(L)' 'MEKYQFKTTINCAGCVAKVTPHLNANENITSWEVDIKNPEKILTVEAENTNSQEVAELIEKLGFEAQELS' A
#
# COMPACT_ATOMS: atom_id res chain seq x y z
N MET A 1 -13.62 5.28 -8.27
CA MET A 1 -12.51 4.35 -8.00
C MET A 1 -11.28 4.68 -8.83
N GLU A 2 -10.16 4.89 -8.14
CA GLU A 2 -8.83 5.05 -8.73
C GLU A 2 -7.93 3.88 -8.30
N LYS A 3 -6.86 3.66 -9.07
CA LYS A 3 -5.89 2.61 -8.81
C LYS A 3 -4.50 3.24 -8.67
N TYR A 4 -3.85 2.96 -7.55
CA TYR A 4 -2.50 3.44 -7.27
C TYR A 4 -1.55 2.25 -7.14
N GLN A 5 -0.33 2.42 -7.64
CA GLN A 5 0.73 1.43 -7.48
C GLN A 5 1.93 2.10 -6.84
N PHE A 6 2.57 1.38 -5.92
CA PHE A 6 3.73 1.87 -5.20
C PHE A 6 4.81 0.81 -5.22
N LYS A 7 6.04 1.24 -5.50
CA LYS A 7 7.23 0.51 -5.09
C LYS A 7 7.39 0.65 -3.58
N THR A 8 7.58 -0.45 -2.87
CA THR A 8 7.64 -0.41 -1.40
C THR A 8 8.84 -1.16 -0.82
N THR A 9 8.97 -1.08 0.50
CA THR A 9 9.91 -1.90 1.28
C THR A 9 9.21 -3.05 2.03
N ILE A 10 7.91 -3.28 1.79
CA ILE A 10 7.14 -4.39 2.38
C ILE A 10 7.60 -5.69 1.72
N ASN A 11 8.50 -6.43 2.37
CA ASN A 11 9.25 -7.52 1.72
C ASN A 11 9.04 -8.91 2.33
N CYS A 12 8.16 -9.04 3.32
CA CYS A 12 7.99 -10.26 4.10
C CYS A 12 6.55 -10.49 4.52
N ALA A 13 6.16 -11.75 4.79
CA ALA A 13 4.80 -12.07 5.24
C ALA A 13 4.41 -11.37 6.55
N GLY A 14 5.35 -11.23 7.49
CA GLY A 14 5.12 -10.46 8.72
C GLY A 14 4.94 -8.96 8.48
N CYS A 15 5.59 -8.42 7.45
CA CYS A 15 5.49 -7.03 7.02
C CYS A 15 4.09 -6.76 6.44
N VAL A 16 3.60 -7.69 5.59
CA VAL A 16 2.23 -7.68 5.07
C VAL A 16 1.22 -7.76 6.23
N ALA A 17 1.43 -8.66 7.18
CA ALA A 17 0.56 -8.79 8.36
C ALA A 17 0.52 -7.51 9.21
N LYS A 18 1.62 -6.75 9.29
CA LYS A 18 1.69 -5.46 9.99
C LYS A 18 0.85 -4.38 9.31
N VAL A 19 0.85 -4.30 7.98
CA VAL A 19 0.08 -3.26 7.25
C VAL A 19 -1.39 -3.61 7.06
N THR A 20 -1.73 -4.90 7.04
CA THR A 20 -3.08 -5.43 6.82
C THR A 20 -4.17 -4.74 7.66
N PRO A 21 -4.08 -4.66 9.00
CA PRO A 21 -5.15 -4.07 9.79
C PRO A 21 -5.36 -2.57 9.51
N HIS A 22 -4.34 -1.85 9.07
CA HIS A 22 -4.42 -0.42 8.76
C HIS A 22 -5.06 -0.17 7.40
N LEU A 23 -4.68 -0.96 6.39
CA LEU A 23 -5.28 -0.88 5.06
C LEU A 23 -6.75 -1.35 5.07
N ASN A 24 -7.06 -2.40 5.83
CA ASN A 24 -8.45 -2.88 5.96
C ASN A 24 -9.35 -1.96 6.79
N ALA A 25 -8.77 -1.15 7.69
CA ALA A 25 -9.53 -0.19 8.49
C ALA A 25 -9.76 1.15 7.77
N ASN A 26 -9.12 1.38 6.63
CA ASN A 26 -9.29 2.61 5.87
C ASN A 26 -10.54 2.50 4.99
N GLU A 27 -11.56 3.29 5.31
CA GLU A 27 -12.85 3.30 4.60
C GLU A 27 -12.77 3.73 3.13
N ASN A 28 -11.70 4.45 2.76
CA ASN A 28 -11.45 4.87 1.39
C ASN A 28 -10.79 3.78 0.53
N ILE A 29 -10.23 2.72 1.15
CA ILE A 29 -9.56 1.62 0.44
C ILE A 29 -10.54 0.48 0.21
N THR A 30 -10.79 0.15 -1.05
CA THR A 30 -11.68 -0.94 -1.46
C THR A 30 -10.94 -2.26 -1.53
N SER A 31 -9.73 -2.27 -2.08
CA SER A 31 -8.89 -3.46 -2.22
C SER A 31 -7.41 -3.10 -2.23
N TRP A 32 -6.57 -4.05 -1.82
CA TRP A 32 -5.11 -3.88 -1.89
C TRP A 32 -4.41 -5.23 -1.97
N GLU A 33 -3.21 -5.23 -2.57
CA GLU A 33 -2.34 -6.41 -2.67
C GLU A 33 -0.88 -5.98 -2.65
N VAL A 34 -0.02 -6.76 -1.98
CA VAL A 34 1.43 -6.59 -2.04
C VAL A 34 2.06 -7.78 -2.74
N ASP A 35 2.70 -7.55 -3.89
CA ASP A 35 3.55 -8.53 -4.55
C ASP A 35 4.97 -8.49 -3.97
N ILE A 36 5.16 -9.25 -2.88
CA ILE A 36 6.48 -9.41 -2.25
C ILE A 36 7.44 -10.28 -3.07
N LYS A 37 7.00 -10.92 -4.16
CA LYS A 37 7.88 -11.71 -5.04
C LYS A 37 8.53 -10.82 -6.10
N ASN A 38 7.84 -9.75 -6.51
CA ASN A 38 8.43 -8.71 -7.36
C ASN A 38 9.66 -8.10 -6.67
N PRO A 39 10.80 -7.90 -7.37
CA PRO A 39 11.97 -7.22 -6.81
C PRO A 39 11.65 -5.82 -6.24
N GLU A 40 10.67 -5.13 -6.80
CA GLU A 40 10.24 -3.79 -6.40
C GLU A 40 9.15 -3.77 -5.33
N LYS A 41 8.68 -4.94 -4.87
CA LYS A 41 7.68 -5.07 -3.80
C LYS A 41 6.47 -4.17 -4.04
N ILE A 42 5.73 -4.49 -5.09
CA ILE A 42 4.66 -3.63 -5.59
C ILE A 42 3.45 -3.74 -4.67
N LEU A 43 3.04 -2.62 -4.06
CA LEU A 43 1.73 -2.46 -3.45
C LEU A 43 0.78 -1.90 -4.51
N THR A 44 -0.34 -2.57 -4.73
CA THR A 44 -1.44 -2.07 -5.56
C THR A 44 -2.62 -1.77 -4.66
N VAL A 45 -3.23 -0.59 -4.80
CA VAL A 45 -4.38 -0.14 -4.00
C VAL A 45 -5.47 0.35 -4.93
N GLU A 46 -6.70 -0.11 -4.72
CA GLU A 46 -7.90 0.47 -5.32
C GLU A 46 -8.66 1.23 -4.24
N ALA A 47 -8.96 2.49 -4.51
CA ALA A 47 -9.52 3.39 -3.51
C ALA A 47 -10.49 4.41 -4.11
N GLU A 48 -11.30 5.02 -3.24
CA GLU A 48 -12.24 6.10 -3.57
C GLU A 48 -12.08 7.23 -2.54
N ASN A 49 -12.31 8.48 -2.96
CA ASN A 49 -12.26 9.65 -2.06
C ASN A 49 -10.94 9.84 -1.29
N THR A 50 -9.83 9.34 -1.85
CA THR A 50 -8.45 9.53 -1.37
C THR A 50 -7.56 9.79 -2.59
N ASN A 51 -6.31 10.17 -2.38
CA ASN A 51 -5.29 10.28 -3.43
C ASN A 51 -4.09 9.37 -3.13
N SER A 52 -3.18 9.23 -4.10
CA SER A 52 -1.97 8.40 -3.97
C SER A 52 -1.06 8.83 -2.83
N GLN A 53 -0.95 10.14 -2.56
CA GLN A 53 -0.12 10.69 -1.49
C GLN A 53 -0.64 10.25 -0.11
N GLU A 54 -1.94 10.33 0.14
CA GLU A 54 -2.56 9.87 1.39
C GLU A 54 -2.33 8.37 1.64
N VAL A 55 -2.36 7.57 0.57
CA VAL A 55 -2.04 6.13 0.64
C VAL A 55 -0.56 5.91 0.95
N ALA A 56 0.35 6.65 0.31
CA ALA A 56 1.78 6.56 0.59
C ALA A 56 2.10 6.94 2.05
N GLU A 57 1.55 8.05 2.54
CA GLU A 57 1.74 8.51 3.92
C GLU A 57 1.25 7.48 4.96
N LEU A 58 0.16 6.77 4.66
CA LEU A 58 -0.32 5.68 5.51
C LEU A 58 0.74 4.57 5.64
N ILE A 59 1.37 4.19 4.53
CA ILE A 59 2.41 3.16 4.52
C ILE A 59 3.69 3.64 5.24
N GLU A 60 4.08 4.90 5.02
CA GLU A 60 5.24 5.53 5.67
C GLU A 60 5.08 5.61 7.19
N LYS A 61 3.88 5.96 7.67
CA LYS A 61 3.56 5.97 9.12
C LYS A 61 3.72 4.58 9.76
N LEU A 62 3.64 3.50 8.99
CA LEU A 62 3.85 2.13 9.46
C LEU A 62 5.32 1.69 9.40
N GLY A 63 6.20 2.58 8.93
CA GLY A 63 7.65 2.36 8.85
C GLY A 63 8.11 1.70 7.55
N PHE A 64 7.37 1.87 6.45
CA PHE A 64 7.73 1.36 5.13
C PHE A 64 7.75 2.50 4.11
N GLU A 65 8.74 2.52 3.22
CA GLU A 65 8.72 3.43 2.06
C GLU A 65 7.63 3.03 1.06
N ALA A 66 6.99 4.03 0.43
CA ALA A 66 6.01 3.87 -0.64
C ALA A 66 6.22 4.94 -1.72
N GLN A 67 6.89 4.57 -2.80
CA GLN A 67 7.11 5.46 -3.95
C GLN A 67 6.07 5.17 -5.03
N GLU A 68 5.23 6.16 -5.35
CA GLU A 68 4.22 6.03 -6.41
C GLU A 68 4.87 5.70 -7.77
N LEU A 69 4.25 4.76 -8.48
CA LEU A 69 4.58 4.36 -9.83
C LEU A 69 3.49 4.92 -10.75
N SER A 70 3.91 5.83 -11.64
CA SER A 70 3.06 6.56 -12.59
C SER A 70 2.34 5.66 -13.59
#